data_AF-A0AAJ0HJP6-F1
#
_entry.id   AF-A0AAJ0HJP6-F1
#
_cell.length_a   1.000
_cell.length_b   1.000
_cell.length_c   1.000
_cell.angle_alpha   90.00
_cell.angle_beta   90.00
_cell.angle_gamma   90.00
#
_symmetry.space_group_name_H-M   'P 1'
#
loop_
_entity.id
_entity.type
_entity.pdbx_description
1 polymer ?
#
loop_
_entity_poly.entity_id
_entity_poly.type
_entity_poly.pdbx_seq_one_letter_code
_entity_poly.pdbx_strand_id
1 'polypeptide(L)'
;MFNEICVNNKRPTGFSSKDEFWIASAKGNLSVSLIALGRTEEALEIILELLEREDMKLNGQDTAVCYFYLSGIHRKDGNIDGASTAMKRCLEIRERLMPRHHFTGFAHHQMGALLYIAGNYQESIVQFIRALDILMICECHPGAICRTALALSAALATQGSVEAERYHEVVNSYRARIHDTDVQELGEDAAQYDRFVAVGLG
;
A
#
# COMPACT_ATOMS: atom_id res chain seq x y z
N MET A 1 -38.37 -15.07 39.95
CA MET A 1 -38.14 -13.65 39.61
C MET A 1 -36.68 -13.54 39.23
N PHE A 2 -36.39 -13.59 37.94
CA PHE A 2 -35.04 -13.49 37.39
C PHE A 2 -34.51 -12.08 37.64
N ASN A 3 -33.26 -11.96 38.11
CA ASN A 3 -32.49 -10.72 37.98
C ASN A 3 -31.10 -11.09 37.43
N GLU A 4 -30.94 -10.76 36.16
CA GLU A 4 -29.75 -10.88 35.35
C GLU A 4 -28.96 -9.56 35.39
N ILE A 5 -27.62 -9.70 35.41
CA ILE A 5 -26.61 -8.87 34.70
C ILE A 5 -26.47 -7.41 35.22
N CYS A 6 -25.31 -6.98 35.72
CA CYS A 6 -24.13 -6.67 34.91
C CYS A 6 -22.81 -6.95 35.64
N VAL A 7 -21.99 -7.77 34.99
CA VAL A 7 -20.57 -7.97 35.27
C VAL A 7 -19.83 -6.64 35.13
N ASN A 8 -19.14 -6.28 36.20
CA ASN A 8 -18.27 -5.12 36.31
C ASN A 8 -17.00 -5.38 35.48
N ASN A 9 -17.06 -5.10 34.17
CA ASN A 9 -15.90 -5.23 33.29
C ASN A 9 -15.21 -3.88 33.10
N LYS A 10 -14.70 -3.31 34.19
CA LYS A 10 -13.74 -2.21 34.12
C LYS A 10 -12.36 -2.82 33.85
N ARG A 11 -11.95 -2.88 32.59
CA ARG A 11 -10.52 -3.06 32.26
C ARG A 11 -9.75 -1.85 32.82
N PRO A 12 -8.62 -2.04 33.53
CA PRO A 12 -7.90 -0.94 34.14
C PRO A 12 -7.33 -0.02 33.05
N THR A 13 -7.65 1.25 33.18
CA THR A 13 -7.06 2.39 32.47
C THR A 13 -5.58 2.49 32.81
N GLY A 14 -4.68 2.38 31.82
CA GLY A 14 -3.25 2.48 32.09
C GLY A 14 -2.30 2.40 30.89
N PHE A 15 -2.75 2.62 29.66
CA PHE A 15 -1.84 2.82 28.52
C PHE A 15 -1.93 4.27 28.09
N SER A 16 -0.78 4.95 27.95
CA SER A 16 -0.76 6.32 27.49
C SER A 16 -1.16 6.33 26.01
N SER A 17 -1.91 7.35 25.58
CA SER A 17 -2.35 7.52 24.18
C SER A 17 -1.21 7.57 23.15
N LYS A 18 0.06 7.60 23.59
CA LYS A 18 1.24 7.56 22.74
C LYS A 18 1.71 6.15 22.40
N ASP A 19 1.36 5.15 23.20
CA ASP A 19 1.79 3.76 22.99
C ASP A 19 0.90 3.05 21.94
N GLU A 20 -0.30 3.58 21.67
CA GLU A 20 -1.25 3.03 20.70
C GLU A 20 -0.95 3.44 19.24
N PHE A 21 -0.32 4.61 19.04
CA PHE A 21 -0.08 5.20 17.72
C PHE A 21 0.79 4.33 16.79
N TRP A 22 1.67 3.49 17.36
CA TRP A 22 2.58 2.66 16.57
C TRP A 22 2.07 1.25 16.31
N ILE A 23 0.95 0.84 16.94
CA ILE A 23 0.49 -0.55 16.89
C ILE A 23 0.12 -0.98 15.48
N ALA A 24 -0.59 -0.14 14.72
CA ALA A 24 -0.99 -0.46 13.35
C ALA A 24 0.22 -0.59 12.41
N SER A 25 1.21 0.31 12.54
CA SER A 25 2.44 0.25 11.74
C SER A 25 3.30 -0.96 12.11
N ALA A 26 3.50 -1.24 13.40
CA ALA A 26 4.29 -2.37 13.88
C ALA A 26 3.66 -3.72 13.50
N LYS A 27 2.35 -3.88 13.72
CA LYS A 27 1.61 -5.07 13.28
C LYS A 27 1.53 -5.18 11.75
N GLY A 28 1.54 -4.04 11.05
CA GLY A 28 1.69 -3.97 9.61
C GLY A 28 3.01 -4.59 9.12
N ASN A 29 4.13 -4.19 9.71
CA ASN A 29 5.44 -4.75 9.40
C ASN A 29 5.52 -6.25 9.74
N LEU A 30 4.92 -6.66 10.86
CA LEU A 30 4.77 -8.07 11.21
C LEU A 30 3.97 -8.82 10.15
N SER A 31 2.88 -8.24 9.64
CA SER A 31 2.05 -8.84 8.59
C SER A 31 2.84 -9.02 7.29
N VAL A 32 3.64 -8.04 6.87
CA VAL A 32 4.55 -8.18 5.72
C VAL A 32 5.53 -9.33 5.91
N SER A 33 6.11 -9.44 7.10
CA SER A 33 7.05 -10.51 7.44
C SER A 33 6.38 -11.89 7.41
N LEU A 34 5.16 -12.01 7.94
CA LEU A 34 4.38 -13.25 7.92
C LEU A 34 3.99 -13.65 6.49
N ILE A 35 3.56 -12.69 5.66
CA ILE A 35 3.28 -12.92 4.22
C ILE A 35 4.51 -13.45 3.49
N ALA A 36 5.69 -12.90 3.76
CA ALA A 36 6.94 -13.35 3.16
C ALA A 36 7.31 -14.79 3.57
N LEU A 37 6.94 -15.20 4.79
CA LEU A 37 7.11 -16.56 5.31
C LEU A 37 5.99 -17.53 4.86
N GLY A 38 5.01 -17.07 4.07
CA GLY A 38 3.87 -17.89 3.63
C GLY A 38 2.82 -18.12 4.71
N ARG A 39 2.86 -17.39 5.83
CA ARG A 39 1.91 -17.48 6.95
C ARG A 39 0.81 -16.43 6.78
N THR A 40 0.05 -16.53 5.68
CA THR A 40 -0.93 -15.48 5.30
C THR A 40 -2.16 -15.48 6.19
N GLU A 41 -2.60 -16.63 6.72
CA GLU A 41 -3.72 -16.67 7.67
C GLU A 41 -3.42 -15.90 8.96
N GLU A 42 -2.21 -16.03 9.50
CA GLU A 42 -1.80 -15.30 10.71
C GLU A 42 -1.70 -13.80 10.46
N ALA A 43 -1.20 -13.40 9.29
CA ALA A 43 -1.19 -11.99 8.90
C ALA A 43 -2.62 -11.43 8.79
N LEU A 44 -3.54 -12.23 8.24
CA LEU A 44 -4.95 -11.86 8.11
C LEU A 44 -5.61 -11.66 9.47
N GLU A 45 -5.43 -12.62 10.39
CA GLU A 45 -5.99 -12.57 11.74
C GLU A 45 -5.54 -11.30 12.47
N ILE A 46 -4.24 -10.99 12.44
CA ILE A 46 -3.68 -9.78 13.08
C ILE A 46 -4.31 -8.49 12.54
N ILE A 47 -4.51 -8.40 11.22
CA ILE A 47 -5.06 -7.20 10.58
C ILE A 47 -6.56 -7.07 10.83
N LEU A 48 -7.31 -8.17 10.83
CA LEU A 48 -8.74 -8.16 11.15
C LEU A 48 -8.99 -7.79 12.60
N GLU A 49 -8.24 -8.37 13.55
CA GLU A 49 -8.30 -7.99 14.97
C GLU A 49 -8.05 -6.49 15.18
N LEU A 50 -7.12 -5.90 14.41
CA LEU A 50 -6.88 -4.46 14.48
C LEU A 50 -8.09 -3.67 14.01
N LEU A 51 -8.65 -4.02 12.85
CA LEU A 51 -9.80 -3.31 12.27
C LEU A 51 -11.04 -3.37 13.17
N GLU A 52 -11.15 -4.38 14.04
CA GLU A 52 -12.24 -4.50 15.01
C GLU A 52 -12.12 -3.55 16.21
N ARG A 53 -10.90 -3.08 16.55
CA ARG A 53 -10.68 -2.20 17.69
C ARG A 53 -11.39 -0.86 17.51
N GLU A 54 -11.90 -0.32 18.63
CA GLU A 54 -12.65 0.94 18.61
C GLU A 54 -11.78 2.17 18.31
N ASP A 55 -10.54 2.18 18.78
CA ASP A 55 -9.59 3.27 18.54
C ASP A 55 -9.23 3.39 17.06
N MET A 56 -9.16 2.28 16.34
CA MET A 56 -8.93 2.27 14.89
C MET A 56 -10.07 2.95 14.15
N LYS A 57 -11.33 2.74 14.55
CA LYS A 57 -12.49 3.41 13.92
C LYS A 57 -12.43 4.94 14.01
N LEU A 58 -11.75 5.47 15.03
CA LEU A 58 -11.54 6.90 15.22
C LEU A 58 -10.25 7.40 14.56
N ASN A 59 -9.28 6.52 14.30
CA ASN A 59 -8.01 6.83 13.66
C ASN A 59 -8.00 6.42 12.18
N GLY A 60 -8.30 7.37 11.30
CA GLY A 60 -8.33 7.12 9.87
C GLY A 60 -6.97 6.75 9.27
N GLN A 61 -5.86 7.32 9.75
CA GLN A 61 -4.54 7.03 9.16
C GLN A 61 -4.13 5.58 9.42
N ASP A 62 -4.25 5.13 10.67
CA ASP A 62 -3.93 3.75 11.04
C ASP A 62 -4.88 2.74 10.38
N THR A 63 -6.16 3.08 10.28
CA THR A 63 -7.14 2.26 9.55
C THR A 63 -6.79 2.13 8.07
N ALA A 64 -6.33 3.20 7.43
CA ALA A 64 -5.89 3.14 6.03
C ALA A 64 -4.66 2.23 5.85
N VAL A 65 -3.74 2.23 6.81
CA VAL A 65 -2.59 1.33 6.83
C VAL A 65 -3.03 -0.13 6.95
N CYS A 66 -3.98 -0.46 7.83
CA CYS A 66 -4.54 -1.81 7.93
C CYS A 66 -5.18 -2.27 6.62
N TYR A 67 -5.97 -1.43 5.95
CA TYR A 67 -6.55 -1.76 4.65
C TYR A 67 -5.51 -1.95 3.54
N PHE A 68 -4.41 -1.19 3.58
CA PHE A 68 -3.30 -1.38 2.66
C PHE A 68 -2.67 -2.77 2.82
N TYR A 69 -2.42 -3.20 4.07
CA TYR A 69 -1.87 -4.53 4.34
C TYR A 69 -2.87 -5.66 4.05
N LEU A 70 -4.14 -5.49 4.39
CA LEU A 70 -5.21 -6.44 4.04
C LEU A 70 -5.26 -6.69 2.53
N SER A 71 -5.10 -5.62 1.74
CA SER A 71 -5.01 -5.74 0.29
C SER A 71 -3.82 -6.58 -0.16
N GLY A 72 -2.65 -6.36 0.45
CA GLY A 72 -1.44 -7.17 0.20
C GLY A 72 -1.61 -8.65 0.53
N ILE A 73 -2.28 -8.96 1.65
CA ILE A 73 -2.60 -10.32 2.09
C ILE A 73 -3.51 -11.00 1.07
N HIS A 74 -4.66 -10.40 0.76
CA HIS A 74 -5.58 -10.94 -0.24
C HIS A 74 -4.94 -11.14 -1.61
N ARG A 75 -4.07 -10.22 -2.05
CA ARG A 75 -3.33 -10.35 -3.30
C ARG A 75 -2.41 -11.58 -3.28
N LYS A 76 -1.72 -11.83 -2.15
CA LYS A 76 -0.84 -13.00 -1.99
C LYS A 76 -1.63 -14.31 -2.09
N ASP A 77 -2.83 -14.34 -1.54
CA ASP A 77 -3.74 -15.49 -1.59
C ASP A 77 -4.48 -15.64 -2.94
N GLY A 78 -4.22 -14.74 -3.90
CA GLY A 78 -4.88 -14.75 -5.21
C GLY A 78 -6.31 -14.17 -5.21
N ASN A 79 -6.80 -13.65 -4.08
CA ASN A 79 -8.10 -13.00 -3.95
C ASN A 79 -8.02 -11.54 -4.44
N ILE A 80 -8.06 -11.35 -5.76
CA ILE A 80 -7.93 -10.03 -6.39
C ILE A 80 -9.11 -9.09 -6.07
N ASP A 81 -10.32 -9.62 -5.93
CA ASP A 81 -11.51 -8.84 -5.57
C ASP A 81 -11.45 -8.33 -4.13
N GLY A 82 -11.07 -9.19 -3.20
CA GLY A 82 -10.82 -8.82 -1.81
C GLY A 82 -9.70 -7.78 -1.70
N ALA A 83 -8.61 -7.98 -2.46
CA ALA A 83 -7.50 -7.03 -2.50
C ALA A 83 -7.93 -5.65 -3.01
N SER A 84 -8.71 -5.62 -4.09
CA SER A 84 -9.25 -4.38 -4.68
C SER A 84 -10.22 -3.68 -3.73
N THR A 85 -11.07 -4.42 -3.04
CA THR A 85 -12.01 -3.88 -2.05
C THR A 85 -11.28 -3.24 -0.88
N ALA A 86 -10.27 -3.91 -0.32
CA ALA A 86 -9.45 -3.36 0.74
C ALA A 86 -8.68 -2.10 0.26
N MET A 87 -8.11 -2.13 -0.95
CA MET A 87 -7.37 -0.97 -1.47
C MET A 87 -8.28 0.24 -1.72
N LYS A 88 -9.53 0.04 -2.18
CA LYS A 88 -10.52 1.12 -2.29
C LYS A 88 -10.77 1.79 -0.94
N ARG A 89 -10.94 1.02 0.15
CA ARG A 89 -11.08 1.57 1.50
C ARG A 89 -9.84 2.35 1.96
N CYS A 90 -8.65 1.84 1.66
CA CYS A 90 -7.41 2.57 1.92
C CYS A 90 -7.39 3.92 1.19
N LEU A 91 -7.70 3.94 -0.11
CA LEU A 91 -7.73 5.15 -0.92
C LEU A 91 -8.80 6.15 -0.46
N GLU A 92 -10.02 5.71 -0.16
CA GLU A 92 -11.10 6.57 0.38
C GLU A 92 -10.63 7.39 1.58
N ILE A 93 -9.88 6.75 2.48
CA ILE A 93 -9.37 7.43 3.68
C ILE A 93 -8.16 8.31 3.35
N ARG A 94 -7.21 7.83 2.54
CA ARG A 94 -5.99 8.56 2.20
C ARG A 94 -6.24 9.79 1.34
N GLU A 95 -7.13 9.71 0.36
CA GLU A 95 -7.53 10.85 -0.47
C GLU A 95 -8.20 11.94 0.39
N ARG A 96 -8.96 11.55 1.41
CA ARG A 96 -9.59 12.50 2.34
C ARG A 96 -8.60 13.17 3.30
N LEU A 97 -7.67 12.41 3.87
CA LEU A 97 -6.78 12.89 4.93
C LEU A 97 -5.46 13.47 4.41
N MET A 98 -4.93 12.93 3.32
CA MET A 98 -3.58 13.20 2.83
C MET A 98 -3.46 12.99 1.31
N PRO A 99 -4.20 13.74 0.48
CA PRO A 99 -4.30 13.50 -0.97
C PRO A 99 -2.97 13.64 -1.74
N ARG A 100 -1.99 14.39 -1.20
CA ARG A 100 -0.69 14.67 -1.84
C ARG A 100 0.49 14.11 -1.03
N HIS A 101 0.37 12.85 -0.62
CA HIS A 101 1.40 12.18 0.18
C HIS A 101 1.88 10.90 -0.49
N HIS A 102 3.16 10.54 -0.32
CA HIS A 102 3.75 9.36 -0.98
C HIS A 102 2.98 8.07 -0.70
N PHE A 103 2.47 7.86 0.53
CA PHE A 103 1.62 6.71 0.85
C PHE A 103 0.29 6.67 0.05
N THR A 104 -0.27 7.82 -0.32
CA THR A 104 -1.44 7.88 -1.21
C THR A 104 -1.03 7.51 -2.64
N GLY A 105 0.14 7.97 -3.09
CA GLY A 105 0.75 7.54 -4.35
C GLY A 105 1.00 6.02 -4.39
N PHE A 106 1.51 5.43 -3.31
CA PHE A 106 1.71 3.98 -3.20
C PHE A 106 0.38 3.22 -3.23
N ALA A 107 -0.67 3.72 -2.58
CA ALA A 107 -1.98 3.10 -2.63
C ALA A 107 -2.58 3.14 -4.06
N HIS A 108 -2.45 4.25 -4.79
CA HIS A 108 -2.84 4.31 -6.20
C HIS A 108 -2.04 3.35 -7.06
N HIS A 109 -0.72 3.24 -6.85
CA HIS A 109 0.11 2.27 -7.55
C HIS A 109 -0.40 0.84 -7.32
N GLN A 110 -0.66 0.47 -6.07
CA GLN A 110 -1.15 -0.87 -5.74
C GLN A 110 -2.52 -1.14 -6.37
N MET A 111 -3.42 -0.16 -6.38
CA MET A 111 -4.70 -0.27 -7.09
C MET A 111 -4.49 -0.47 -8.61
N GLY A 112 -3.57 0.29 -9.22
CA GLY A 112 -3.20 0.11 -10.62
C GLY A 112 -2.70 -1.29 -10.92
N ALA A 113 -1.85 -1.85 -10.07
CA ALA A 113 -1.34 -3.21 -10.21
C ALA A 113 -2.45 -4.27 -10.08
N LEU A 114 -3.37 -4.10 -9.13
CA LEU A 114 -4.52 -5.01 -8.95
C LEU A 114 -5.45 -5.00 -10.17
N LEU A 115 -5.76 -3.80 -10.68
CA LEU A 115 -6.56 -3.65 -11.90
C LEU A 115 -5.86 -4.24 -13.13
N TYR A 116 -4.54 -4.09 -13.24
CA TYR A 116 -3.76 -4.69 -14.32
C TYR A 116 -3.85 -6.22 -14.30
N ILE A 117 -3.68 -6.84 -13.12
CA ILE A 117 -3.82 -8.29 -12.93
C ILE A 117 -5.23 -8.76 -13.26
N ALA A 118 -6.25 -7.95 -12.94
CA ALA A 118 -7.64 -8.23 -13.27
C ALA A 118 -7.99 -8.01 -14.76
N GLY A 119 -7.06 -7.54 -15.60
CA GLY A 119 -7.28 -7.24 -17.01
C GLY A 119 -7.97 -5.88 -17.28
N ASN A 120 -8.17 -5.07 -16.25
CA ASN A 120 -8.79 -3.74 -16.35
C ASN A 120 -7.73 -2.68 -16.69
N TYR A 121 -7.11 -2.81 -17.87
CA TYR A 121 -5.94 -2.01 -18.25
C TYR A 121 -6.20 -0.50 -18.30
N GLN A 122 -7.37 -0.07 -18.79
CA GLN A 122 -7.69 1.35 -18.88
C GLN A 122 -7.78 2.01 -17.50
N GLU A 123 -8.43 1.35 -16.54
CA GLU A 123 -8.52 1.86 -15.17
C GLU A 123 -7.18 1.78 -14.45
N SER A 124 -6.39 0.74 -14.73
CA SER A 124 -5.03 0.57 -14.22
C SER A 124 -4.12 1.75 -14.63
N ILE A 125 -4.15 2.15 -15.91
CA ILE A 125 -3.43 3.32 -16.43
C ILE A 125 -3.82 4.58 -15.65
N VAL A 126 -5.12 4.82 -15.42
CA VAL A 126 -5.59 5.99 -14.66
C VAL A 126 -5.02 5.99 -13.23
N GLN A 127 -4.99 4.84 -12.57
CA GLN A 127 -4.44 4.73 -11.21
C GLN A 127 -2.92 4.94 -11.20
N PHE A 128 -2.19 4.40 -12.19
CA PHE A 128 -0.75 4.61 -12.29
C PHE A 128 -0.37 6.06 -12.61
N ILE A 129 -1.14 6.77 -13.45
CA ILE A 129 -0.95 8.20 -13.69
C ILE A 129 -1.12 8.99 -12.39
N ARG A 130 -2.22 8.74 -11.65
CA ARG A 130 -2.44 9.40 -10.35
C ARG A 130 -1.31 9.10 -9.36
N ALA A 131 -0.86 7.86 -9.30
CA ALA A 131 0.27 7.48 -8.47
C ALA A 131 1.52 8.26 -8.84
N LEU A 132 1.86 8.31 -10.13
CA LEU A 132 3.05 9.00 -10.62
C LEU A 132 3.00 10.50 -10.35
N ASP A 133 1.86 11.14 -10.61
CA ASP A 133 1.64 12.57 -10.35
C ASP A 133 1.87 12.93 -8.88
N ILE A 134 1.33 12.10 -7.95
CA ILE A 134 1.52 12.31 -6.51
C ILE A 134 2.99 12.07 -6.13
N LEU A 135 3.60 11.00 -6.62
CA LEU A 135 4.97 10.63 -6.27
C LEU A 135 6.00 11.65 -6.75
N MET A 136 5.78 12.28 -7.90
CA MET A 136 6.67 13.30 -8.44
C MET A 136 6.64 14.63 -7.68
N ILE A 137 5.57 14.93 -6.94
CA ILE A 137 5.45 16.18 -6.17
C ILE A 137 5.79 16.03 -4.68
N CYS A 138 5.81 14.80 -4.17
CA CYS A 138 6.12 14.54 -2.76
C CYS A 138 7.58 14.11 -2.58
N GLU A 139 8.12 14.30 -1.37
CA GLU A 139 9.40 13.70 -1.00
C GLU A 139 9.23 12.18 -0.88
N CYS A 140 9.78 11.44 -1.84
CA CYS A 140 9.87 9.99 -1.86
C CYS A 140 11.14 9.53 -2.59
N HIS A 141 11.53 8.28 -2.37
CA HIS A 141 12.72 7.75 -3.04
C HIS A 141 12.50 7.68 -4.57
N PRO A 142 13.47 8.11 -5.41
CA PRO A 142 13.34 8.10 -6.88
C PRO A 142 12.96 6.73 -7.48
N GLY A 143 13.34 5.64 -6.80
CA GLY A 143 12.95 4.28 -7.18
C GLY A 143 11.43 4.04 -7.19
N ALA A 144 10.66 4.69 -6.31
CA ALA A 144 9.20 4.58 -6.32
C ALA A 144 8.57 5.18 -7.59
N ILE A 145 9.17 6.28 -8.07
CA ILE A 145 8.79 6.96 -9.32
C ILE A 145 9.16 6.06 -10.50
N CYS A 146 10.38 5.52 -10.53
CA CYS A 146 10.84 4.59 -11.57
C CYS A 146 9.90 3.37 -11.67
N ARG A 147 9.61 2.73 -10.53
CA ARG A 147 8.70 1.59 -10.46
C ARG A 147 7.33 1.87 -11.06
N THR A 148 6.76 3.01 -10.68
CA THR A 148 5.41 3.40 -11.13
C THR A 148 5.40 3.78 -12.61
N ALA A 149 6.43 4.46 -13.09
CA ALA A 149 6.59 4.80 -14.50
C ALA A 149 6.77 3.54 -15.37
N LEU A 150 7.53 2.54 -14.92
CA LEU A 150 7.66 1.25 -15.62
C LEU A 150 6.34 0.47 -15.65
N ALA A 151 5.61 0.42 -14.52
CA ALA A 151 4.30 -0.22 -14.47
C ALA A 151 3.27 0.46 -15.39
N LEU A 152 3.30 1.80 -15.45
CA LEU A 152 2.49 2.58 -16.39
C LEU A 152 2.88 2.32 -17.85
N SER A 153 4.18 2.30 -18.15
CA SER A 153 4.69 1.98 -19.48
C SER A 153 4.23 0.60 -19.95
N ALA A 154 4.35 -0.42 -19.09
CA ALA A 154 3.86 -1.77 -19.38
C ALA A 154 2.34 -1.82 -19.62
N ALA A 155 1.56 -1.09 -18.82
CA ALA A 155 0.11 -0.99 -19.01
C ALA A 155 -0.27 -0.32 -20.34
N LEU A 156 0.43 0.75 -20.71
CA LEU A 156 0.24 1.45 -21.98
C LEU A 156 0.66 0.60 -23.17
N ALA A 157 1.79 -0.11 -23.07
CA ALA A 157 2.29 -1.00 -24.12
C ALA A 157 1.34 -2.17 -24.37
N THR A 158 0.74 -2.73 -23.31
CA THR A 158 -0.29 -3.77 -23.41
C THR A 158 -1.52 -3.30 -24.20
N GLN A 159 -1.86 -2.01 -24.08
CA GLN A 159 -2.93 -1.36 -24.84
C GLN A 159 -2.49 -0.85 -26.23
N GLY A 160 -1.24 -1.10 -26.64
CA GLY A 160 -0.69 -0.65 -27.92
C GLY A 160 -0.45 0.86 -28.01
N SER A 161 -0.38 1.57 -26.88
CA SER A 161 -0.16 3.02 -26.86
C SER A 161 1.31 3.36 -27.10
N VAL A 162 1.57 4.23 -28.08
CA VAL A 162 2.89 4.81 -28.35
C VAL A 162 3.42 5.68 -27.21
N GLU A 163 2.55 6.10 -26.28
CA GLU A 163 2.96 6.91 -25.13
C GLU A 163 3.79 6.12 -24.12
N ALA A 164 3.79 4.79 -24.19
CA ALA A 164 4.59 3.93 -23.31
C ALA A 164 6.08 4.32 -23.31
N GLU A 165 6.62 4.73 -24.47
CA GLU A 165 8.03 5.08 -24.64
C GLU A 165 8.44 6.32 -23.82
N ARG A 166 7.52 7.27 -23.64
CA ARG A 166 7.79 8.51 -22.88
C ARG A 166 8.15 8.23 -21.42
N TYR A 167 7.60 7.16 -20.86
CA TYR A 167 7.85 6.82 -19.45
C TYR A 167 9.25 6.22 -19.22
N HIS A 168 9.92 5.70 -20.25
CA HIS A 168 11.34 5.32 -20.13
C HIS A 168 12.25 6.54 -19.94
N GLU A 169 11.92 7.69 -20.54
CA GLU A 169 12.67 8.94 -20.30
C GLU A 169 12.53 9.39 -18.84
N VAL A 170 11.32 9.28 -18.28
CA VAL A 170 11.06 9.55 -16.85
C VAL A 170 11.90 8.61 -15.98
N VAL A 171 11.88 7.31 -16.28
CA VAL A 171 12.66 6.31 -15.54
C VAL A 171 14.15 6.64 -15.59
N ASN A 172 14.72 6.95 -16.75
CA ASN A 172 16.14 7.29 -16.88
C ASN A 172 16.52 8.53 -16.06
N SER A 173 15.68 9.57 -16.06
CA SER A 173 15.91 10.80 -15.29
C SER A 173 15.92 10.57 -13.78
N TYR A 174 15.03 9.72 -13.26
CA TYR A 174 14.95 9.43 -11.83
C TYR A 174 15.91 8.33 -11.38
N ARG A 175 16.21 7.35 -12.25
CA ARG A 175 17.22 6.31 -12.01
C ARG A 175 18.60 6.92 -11.77
N ALA A 176 18.95 7.96 -12.53
CA ALA A 176 20.19 8.71 -12.35
C ALA A 176 20.31 9.44 -11.00
N ARG A 177 19.20 9.61 -10.26
CA ARG A 177 19.16 10.24 -8.93
C ARG A 177 19.19 9.23 -7.78
N ILE A 178 19.21 7.94 -8.10
CA ILE A 178 19.36 6.88 -7.09
C ILE A 178 20.85 6.82 -6.74
N HIS A 179 21.17 7.01 -5.45
CA HIS A 179 22.53 6.91 -4.93
C HIS A 179 22.65 5.64 -4.08
N ASP A 180 22.63 4.50 -4.76
CA ASP A 180 22.77 3.17 -4.18
C ASP A 180 23.91 2.44 -4.91
N THR A 181 24.70 1.63 -4.21
CA THR A 181 25.88 0.97 -4.78
C THR A 181 25.53 -0.01 -5.90
N ASP A 182 24.28 -0.47 -5.93
CA ASP A 182 23.78 -1.46 -6.89
C ASP A 182 22.92 -0.85 -8.02
N VAL A 183 22.97 0.48 -8.25
CA VAL A 183 22.14 1.13 -9.31
C VAL A 183 22.44 0.60 -10.71
N GLN A 184 23.66 0.09 -10.93
CA GLN A 184 24.06 -0.51 -12.21
C GLN A 184 23.29 -1.81 -12.55
N GLU A 185 22.62 -2.43 -11.57
CA GLU A 185 21.83 -3.65 -11.75
C GLU A 185 20.33 -3.38 -12.03
N LEU A 186 19.88 -2.12 -11.92
CA LEU A 186 18.47 -1.76 -12.10
C LEU A 186 18.15 -1.56 -13.58
N GLY A 187 17.33 -2.47 -14.13
CA GLY A 187 16.85 -2.46 -15.52
C GLY A 187 15.42 -1.96 -15.67
N GLU A 188 14.73 -2.45 -16.70
CA GLU A 188 13.36 -2.04 -17.06
C GLU A 188 12.26 -2.86 -16.38
N ASP A 189 12.62 -3.76 -15.45
CA ASP A 189 11.64 -4.48 -14.64
C ASP A 189 11.26 -3.66 -13.41
N ALA A 190 9.96 -3.32 -13.32
CA ALA A 190 9.41 -2.58 -12.19
C ALA A 190 9.69 -3.27 -10.84
N ALA A 191 9.71 -4.61 -10.78
CA ALA A 191 9.92 -5.35 -9.55
C ALA A 191 11.31 -5.11 -8.93
N GLN A 192 12.33 -4.78 -9.75
CA GLN A 192 13.68 -4.46 -9.26
C GLN A 192 13.69 -3.19 -8.38
N TYR A 193 12.66 -2.35 -8.50
CA TYR A 193 12.52 -1.13 -7.73
C TYR A 193 11.68 -1.27 -6.46
N ASP A 194 11.04 -2.42 -6.22
CA ASP A 194 10.21 -2.63 -5.03
C ASP A 194 11.01 -2.44 -3.72
N ARG A 195 12.32 -2.72 -3.74
CA ARG A 195 13.23 -2.50 -2.61
C ARG A 195 13.26 -1.05 -2.10
N PHE A 196 12.91 -0.09 -2.95
CA PHE A 196 12.91 1.33 -2.62
C PHE A 196 11.58 1.84 -2.08
N VAL A 197 10.56 0.98 -2.02
CA VAL A 197 9.18 1.35 -1.69
C VAL A 197 8.73 0.67 -0.39
N ALA A 198 9.69 0.35 0.49
CA ALA A 198 9.44 -0.31 1.76
C ALA A 198 8.39 0.47 2.58
N VAL A 199 7.17 -0.06 2.60
CA VAL A 199 6.18 0.26 3.64
C VAL A 199 6.62 -0.55 4.85
N GLY A 200 7.57 -0.03 5.62
CA GLY A 200 8.04 -0.71 6.84
C GLY A 200 9.54 -0.68 7.15
N LEU A 201 10.34 0.22 6.56
CA LEU A 201 11.67 0.52 7.08
C LEU A 201 11.73 2.02 7.39
N GLY A 202 11.80 2.34 8.68
CA GLY A 202 12.13 3.67 9.16
C GLY A 202 13.59 4.03 8.94
#